data_AF-A0A932E9S7-F1
#
_entry.id   AF-A0A932E9S7-F1
#
_cell.length_a   1.000
_cell.length_b   1.000
_cell.length_c   1.000
_cell.angle_alpha   90.00
_cell.angle_beta   90.00
_cell.angle_gamma   90.00
#
_symmetry.space_group_name_H-M   'P 1'
#
loop_
_entity.id
_entity.type
_entity.pdbx_description
1 polymer ?
#
loop_
_entity_poly.entity_id
_entity_poly.type
_entity_poly.pdbx_seq_one_letter_code
_entity_poly.pdbx_strand_id
1 'polypeptide(L)'
;MKPKTENQEWDTVSVELPVRYWVVALGAIDGFVKQTVQPLIAEARKKGLSEKEMPIEHRTIVAGGLSSRAAIVSALVKAGAMTPQSEESTGLSSLKKMQERGKRARDERDSSRN
;
A
#
# COMPACT_ATOMS: atom_id res chain seq x y z
N MET A 1 -3.21 41.94 -16.04
CA MET A 1 -3.86 40.63 -16.18
C MET A 1 -3.09 39.62 -15.34
N LYS A 2 -3.70 39.03 -14.30
CA LYS A 2 -3.07 37.96 -13.53
C LYS A 2 -3.32 36.62 -14.24
N PRO A 3 -2.32 35.75 -14.43
CA PRO A 3 -2.55 34.42 -14.97
C PRO A 3 -3.33 33.59 -13.95
N LYS A 4 -4.42 32.97 -14.39
CA LYS A 4 -5.17 31.98 -13.61
C LYS A 4 -4.27 30.76 -13.45
N THR A 5 -3.90 30.43 -12.22
CA THR A 5 -3.42 29.11 -11.84
C THR A 5 -4.57 28.13 -12.00
N GLU A 6 -4.58 27.40 -13.11
CA GLU A 6 -5.37 26.19 -13.26
C GLU A 6 -4.85 25.16 -12.25
N ASN A 7 -5.67 24.86 -11.24
CA ASN A 7 -5.50 23.66 -10.44
C ASN A 7 -5.62 22.47 -11.40
N GLN A 8 -4.49 21.82 -11.74
CA GLN A 8 -4.52 20.48 -12.30
C GLN A 8 -5.10 19.54 -11.24
N GLU A 9 -6.41 19.38 -11.23
CA GLU A 9 -7.06 18.20 -10.69
C GLU A 9 -6.43 17.00 -11.41
N TRP A 10 -5.68 16.20 -10.68
CA TRP A 10 -5.25 14.90 -11.17
C TRP A 10 -6.51 14.05 -11.30
N ASP A 11 -7.13 14.08 -12.47
CA ASP A 11 -8.23 13.17 -12.81
C ASP A 11 -7.71 11.76 -12.59
N THR A 12 -8.20 11.15 -11.52
CA THR A 12 -7.72 9.85 -11.09
C THR A 12 -8.25 8.85 -12.10
N VAL A 13 -7.35 8.26 -12.89
CA VAL A 13 -7.73 7.26 -13.89
C VAL A 13 -8.21 6.01 -13.14
N SER A 14 -9.53 5.83 -13.07
CA SER A 14 -10.15 4.60 -12.56
C SER A 14 -10.23 3.59 -13.69
N VAL A 15 -9.55 2.45 -13.52
CA VAL A 15 -9.59 1.35 -14.49
C VAL A 15 -10.40 0.20 -13.90
N GLU A 16 -11.58 -0.06 -14.48
CA GLU A 16 -12.37 -1.25 -14.16
C GLU A 16 -11.83 -2.44 -14.94
N LEU A 17 -11.04 -3.29 -14.26
CA LEU A 17 -10.60 -4.56 -14.83
C LEU A 17 -11.58 -5.69 -14.43
N PRO A 18 -11.96 -6.57 -15.36
CA PRO A 18 -12.63 -7.83 -15.00
C PRO A 18 -11.87 -8.60 -13.92
N VAL A 19 -12.60 -9.22 -12.99
CA VAL A 19 -12.07 -9.97 -11.83
C VAL A 19 -10.89 -10.88 -12.18
N ARG A 20 -10.98 -11.59 -13.32
CA ARG A 20 -9.90 -12.48 -13.80
C ARG A 20 -8.54 -11.78 -13.95
N TYR A 21 -8.51 -10.52 -14.35
CA TYR A 21 -7.27 -9.76 -14.49
C TYR A 21 -6.73 -9.28 -13.14
N TRP A 22 -7.60 -9.03 -12.16
CA TRP A 22 -7.17 -8.77 -10.77
C TRP A 22 -6.52 -10.00 -10.13
N VAL A 23 -6.98 -11.21 -10.46
CA VAL A 23 -6.32 -12.45 -10.03
C VAL A 23 -4.91 -12.56 -10.63
N VAL A 24 -4.75 -12.21 -11.92
CA VAL A 24 -3.42 -12.17 -12.56
C VAL A 24 -2.52 -11.11 -11.91
N ALA A 25 -3.05 -9.91 -11.66
CA ALA A 25 -2.33 -8.84 -10.97
C ALA A 25 -1.90 -9.26 -9.56
N LEU A 26 -2.77 -9.97 -8.82
CA LEU A 26 -2.43 -10.55 -7.52
C LEU A 26 -1.27 -11.53 -7.63
N GLY A 27 -1.29 -12.42 -8.63
CA GLY A 27 -0.20 -13.37 -8.88
C GLY A 27 1.15 -12.69 -9.14
N ALA A 28 1.16 -11.61 -9.94
CA ALA A 28 2.36 -10.83 -10.20
C ALA A 28 2.89 -10.15 -8.92
N ILE A 29 2.01 -9.54 -8.13
CA ILE A 29 2.37 -8.90 -6.86
C ILE A 29 2.84 -9.94 -5.84
N ASP A 30 2.22 -11.12 -5.76
CA ASP A 30 2.69 -12.20 -4.89
C ASP A 30 4.09 -12.69 -5.29
N GLY A 31 4.37 -12.76 -6.60
CA GLY A 31 5.72 -13.02 -7.12
C GLY A 31 6.71 -11.96 -6.66
N PHE A 32 6.39 -10.69 -6.83
CA PHE A 32 7.21 -9.56 -6.38
C PHE A 32 7.44 -9.58 -4.86
N VAL A 33 6.39 -9.83 -4.07
CA VAL A 33 6.47 -9.89 -2.61
C VAL A 33 7.41 -11.01 -2.17
N LYS A 34 7.29 -12.20 -2.77
CA LYS A 34 8.17 -13.33 -2.45
C LYS A 34 9.62 -13.11 -2.88
N GLN A 35 9.84 -12.54 -4.06
CA GLN A 35 11.19 -12.43 -4.64
C GLN A 35 11.95 -11.19 -4.21
N THR A 36 11.26 -10.11 -3.85
CA THR A 36 11.89 -8.80 -3.54
C THR A 36 11.60 -8.37 -2.11
N VAL A 37 10.32 -8.28 -1.73
CA VAL A 37 9.93 -7.72 -0.42
C VAL A 37 10.36 -8.62 0.74
N GLN A 38 10.09 -9.91 0.68
CA GLN A 38 10.43 -10.85 1.74
C GLN A 38 11.95 -10.94 2.00
N PRO A 39 12.82 -11.04 0.97
CA PRO A 39 14.26 -10.97 1.16
C PRO A 39 14.73 -9.68 1.83
N LEU A 40 14.20 -8.52 1.43
CA LEU A 40 14.55 -7.23 2.04
C LEU A 40 14.17 -7.16 3.52
N ILE A 41 12.97 -7.66 3.88
CA ILE A 41 12.54 -7.75 5.28
C ILE A 41 13.43 -8.73 6.05
N ALA A 42 13.76 -9.87 5.47
CA ALA A 42 14.61 -10.87 6.10
C ALA A 42 16.04 -10.34 6.34
N GLU A 43 16.59 -9.59 5.38
CA GLU A 43 17.90 -8.95 5.52
C GLU A 43 17.89 -7.86 6.60
N ALA A 44 16.86 -7.00 6.62
CA ALA A 44 16.70 -5.99 7.66
C ALA A 44 16.63 -6.64 9.06
N ARG A 45 15.85 -7.72 9.21
CA ARG A 45 15.76 -8.48 10.46
C ARG A 45 17.10 -9.10 10.87
N LYS A 46 17.86 -9.67 9.92
CA LYS A 46 19.20 -10.23 10.18
C LYS A 46 20.17 -9.17 10.70
N LYS A 47 20.03 -7.93 10.24
CA LYS A 47 20.84 -6.78 10.69
C LYS A 47 20.32 -6.14 11.98
N GLY A 48 19.24 -6.66 12.58
CA GLY A 48 18.60 -6.07 13.75
C GLY A 48 17.96 -4.70 13.48
N LEU A 49 17.79 -4.34 12.20
CA LEU A 49 17.25 -3.05 11.81
C LEU A 49 15.73 -3.06 11.97
N SER A 50 15.21 -2.04 12.63
CA SER A 50 13.80 -1.71 12.57
C SER A 50 13.43 -1.19 11.18
N GLU A 51 12.14 -1.27 10.84
CA GLU A 51 11.61 -0.73 9.57
C GLU A 51 12.00 0.73 9.32
N LYS A 52 12.19 1.54 10.37
CA LYS A 52 12.52 2.97 10.24
C LYS A 52 13.99 3.20 9.88
N GLU A 53 14.85 2.24 10.19
CA GLU A 53 16.30 2.29 9.96
C GLU A 53 16.68 1.72 8.59
N MET A 54 15.73 1.11 7.89
CA MET A 54 15.92 0.69 6.50
C MET A 54 16.11 1.91 5.58
N PRO A 55 16.94 1.78 4.52
CA PRO A 55 17.04 2.80 3.47
C PRO A 55 15.66 3.17 2.93
N ILE A 56 15.47 4.44 2.56
CA ILE A 56 14.16 4.94 2.12
C ILE A 56 13.60 4.17 0.93
N GLU A 57 14.45 3.77 -0.01
CA GLU A 57 14.10 2.97 -1.17
C GLU A 57 13.54 1.61 -0.76
N HIS A 58 14.18 0.93 0.20
CA HIS A 58 13.72 -0.36 0.70
C HIS A 58 12.40 -0.23 1.45
N ARG A 59 12.22 0.84 2.25
CA ARG A 59 10.95 1.13 2.93
C ARG A 59 9.83 1.34 1.93
N THR A 60 10.08 2.10 0.85
CA THR A 60 9.10 2.35 -0.21
C THR A 60 8.74 1.07 -0.96
N ILE A 61 9.73 0.23 -1.28
CA ILE A 61 9.51 -1.07 -1.94
C ILE A 61 8.65 -1.99 -1.07
N VAL A 62 9.01 -2.12 0.22
CA VAL A 62 8.27 -2.97 1.18
C VAL A 62 6.85 -2.45 1.37
N ALA A 63 6.69 -1.15 1.66
CA ALA A 63 5.38 -0.55 1.88
C ALA A 63 4.50 -0.61 0.63
N GLY A 64 5.06 -0.31 -0.55
CA GLY A 64 4.37 -0.38 -1.82
C GLY A 64 3.90 -1.78 -2.16
N GLY A 65 4.79 -2.77 -2.12
CA GLY A 65 4.46 -4.16 -2.44
C GLY A 65 3.36 -4.74 -1.52
N LEU A 66 3.48 -4.51 -0.21
CA LEU A 66 2.48 -4.99 0.75
C LEU A 66 1.14 -4.24 0.60
N SER A 67 1.15 -2.93 0.36
CA SER A 67 -0.06 -2.12 0.20
C SER A 67 -0.81 -2.45 -1.09
N SER A 68 -0.10 -2.64 -2.21
CA SER A 68 -0.70 -3.07 -3.48
C SER A 68 -1.33 -4.45 -3.36
N ARG A 69 -0.64 -5.40 -2.72
CA ARG A 69 -1.19 -6.74 -2.44
C ARG A 69 -2.49 -6.65 -1.65
N ALA A 70 -2.46 -5.87 -0.57
CA ALA A 70 -3.62 -5.61 0.27
C ALA A 70 -4.80 -5.03 -0.52
N ALA A 71 -4.56 -3.97 -1.31
CA ALA A 71 -5.60 -3.33 -2.10
C ALA A 71 -6.27 -4.29 -3.09
N ILE A 72 -5.47 -5.12 -3.78
CA ILE A 72 -5.98 -6.12 -4.73
C ILE A 72 -6.80 -7.19 -4.02
N VAL A 73 -6.30 -7.74 -2.90
CA VAL A 73 -7.05 -8.76 -2.14
C VAL A 73 -8.38 -8.20 -1.63
N SER A 74 -8.41 -6.97 -1.10
CA SER A 74 -9.66 -6.36 -0.65
C SER A 74 -10.66 -6.13 -1.79
N ALA A 75 -10.17 -5.73 -2.98
CA ALA A 75 -11.01 -5.61 -4.17
C ALA A 75 -11.59 -6.97 -4.60
N LEU A 76 -10.78 -8.03 -4.59
CA LEU A 76 -11.21 -9.40 -4.93
C LEU A 76 -12.22 -9.96 -3.92
N VAL A 77 -12.06 -9.68 -2.63
CA VAL A 77 -13.03 -10.07 -1.59
C VAL A 77 -14.37 -9.34 -1.79
N LYS A 78 -14.34 -8.02 -2.04
CA LYS A 78 -15.56 -7.24 -2.33
C LYS A 78 -16.29 -7.73 -3.58
N ALA A 79 -15.55 -8.24 -4.56
CA ALA A 79 -16.11 -8.82 -5.78
C ALA A 79 -16.62 -10.26 -5.61
N GLY A 80 -16.50 -10.86 -4.42
CA GLY A 80 -16.88 -12.26 -4.15
C GLY A 80 -15.93 -13.30 -4.75
N ALA A 81 -14.76 -12.88 -5.22
CA ALA A 81 -13.77 -13.74 -5.88
C ALA A 81 -12.78 -14.37 -4.91
N MET A 82 -12.70 -13.89 -3.66
CA MET A 82 -11.89 -14.44 -2.58
C MET A 82 -12.68 -14.44 -1.26
N THR A 83 -12.30 -15.32 -0.34
CA THR A 83 -12.95 -15.40 0.98
C THR A 83 -12.49 -14.25 1.88
N PRO A 84 -13.33 -13.77 2.82
CA PRO A 84 -12.94 -12.72 3.77
C PRO A 84 -11.70 -13.06 4.61
N GLN A 85 -11.46 -14.34 4.94
CA GLN A 85 -10.23 -14.74 5.65
C GLN A 85 -8.95 -14.40 4.87
N SER A 86 -9.05 -14.23 3.54
CA SER A 86 -7.93 -13.82 2.73
C SER A 86 -7.40 -12.44 3.11
N GLU A 87 -8.25 -11.52 3.59
CA GLU A 87 -7.81 -10.19 4.06
C GLU A 87 -6.90 -10.30 5.30
N GLU A 88 -7.17 -11.23 6.22
CA GLU A 88 -6.38 -11.45 7.43
C GLU A 88 -4.94 -11.88 7.10
N SER A 89 -4.79 -12.73 6.07
CA SER A 89 -3.49 -13.24 5.60
C SER A 89 -2.58 -12.19 4.96
N THR A 90 -3.10 -11.00 4.66
CA THR A 90 -2.32 -9.92 4.03
C THR A 90 -1.72 -8.94 5.03
N GLY A 91 -2.09 -9.01 6.31
CA GLY A 91 -1.74 -7.98 7.28
C GLY A 91 -2.42 -6.63 6.99
N LEU A 92 -3.50 -6.63 6.21
CA LEU A 92 -4.30 -5.45 5.80
C LEU A 92 -4.76 -4.62 6.99
N SER A 93 -5.11 -5.29 8.08
CA SER A 93 -5.51 -4.68 9.34
C SER A 93 -4.38 -3.89 9.98
N SER A 94 -3.13 -4.39 9.91
CA SER A 94 -1.94 -3.67 10.35
C SER A 94 -1.62 -2.48 9.44
N LEU A 95 -1.75 -2.64 8.13
CA LEU A 95 -1.54 -1.56 7.15
C LEU A 95 -2.59 -0.44 7.30
N LYS A 96 -3.87 -0.78 7.44
CA LYS A 96 -4.96 0.19 7.72
C LYS A 96 -4.70 0.97 9.00
N LYS A 97 -4.32 0.29 10.09
CA LYS A 97 -3.94 0.96 11.36
C LYS A 97 -2.75 1.90 11.17
N MET A 98 -1.78 1.53 10.34
CA MET A 98 -0.61 2.37 10.04
C MET A 98 -1.01 3.60 9.21
N GLN A 99 -1.88 3.44 8.23
CA GLN A 99 -2.42 4.51 7.40
C GLN A 99 -3.28 5.49 8.22
N GLU A 100 -4.13 4.96 9.11
CA GLU A 100 -4.94 5.76 10.05
C GLU A 100 -4.05 6.54 11.02
N ARG A 101 -3.00 5.93 11.57
CA ARG A 101 -2.01 6.64 12.40
C ARG A 101 -1.29 7.74 11.63
N GLY A 102 -0.92 7.48 10.38
CA GLY A 102 -0.30 8.46 9.49
C GLY A 102 -1.22 9.64 9.19
N LYS A 103 -2.53 9.39 9.01
CA LYS A 103 -3.55 10.42 8.81
C LYS A 103 -3.74 11.27 10.07
N ARG A 104 -3.95 10.63 11.23
CA ARG A 104 -4.08 11.32 12.53
C ARG A 104 -2.85 12.20 12.85
N ALA A 105 -1.64 11.70 12.59
CA ALA A 105 -0.40 12.46 12.82
C ALA A 105 -0.18 13.62 11.83
N ARG A 106 -0.93 13.68 10.71
CA ARG A 106 -1.00 14.85 9.83
C ARG A 106 -2.06 15.83 10.34
N ASP A 107 -3.23 15.32 10.67
CA ASP A 107 -4.35 16.12 11.20
C ASP A 107 -3.95 16.86 12.50
N GLU A 108 -3.19 16.21 13.40
CA GLU A 108 -2.62 16.81 14.62
C GLU A 108 -1.55 17.89 14.35
N ARG A 109 -0.78 17.73 13.26
CA ARG A 109 0.25 18.71 12.85
C ARG A 109 -0.35 19.95 12.20
N ASP A 110 -1.41 19.78 11.43
CA ASP A 110 -2.12 20.90 10.79
C ASP A 110 -2.97 21.67 11.80
N SER A 111 -3.52 21.00 12.82
CA SER A 111 -4.25 21.65 13.92
C SER A 111 -3.34 22.36 14.94
N SER A 112 -2.06 21.98 15.04
CA SER A 112 -1.07 22.69 15.88
C SER A 112 -0.40 23.90 15.19
N ARG A 113 -0.73 24.15 13.92
CA ARG A 113 -0.21 25.27 13.11
C ARG A 113 -1.21 26.42 12.93
N ASN A 114 -2.44 26.26 13.42
CA ASN A 114 -3.46 27.31 13.57
C ASN A 114 -3.56 27.74 15.04
#